data_AF-A0A139WTL0-F1
#
_entry.id   AF-A0A139WTL0-F1
#
_cell.length_a   1.000
_cell.length_b   1.000
_cell.length_c   1.000
_cell.angle_alpha   90.00
_cell.angle_beta   90.00
_cell.angle_gamma   90.00
#
_symmetry.space_group_name_H-M   'P 1'
#
loop_
_entity.id
_entity.type
_entity.pdbx_description
1 polymer ?
#
loop_
_entity_poly.entity_id
_entity_poly.type
_entity_poly.pdbx_seq_one_letter_code
_entity_poly.pdbx_strand_id
1 'polypeptide(L)'
;MQYQVFVQSHPENKFIASIVGIPNTTVEGSTKEEVIALAKASLETQLATGELVTIEVGQECSQQETDPWLKHMGIFASDPTFDDFLAEVAAYRQQVSEKEVFE
;
A
#
# COMPACT_ATOMS: atom_id res chain seq x y z
N MET A 1 -1.09 9.00 11.08
CA MET A 1 -1.48 7.57 10.99
C MET A 1 -2.93 7.44 11.43
N GLN A 2 -3.69 6.53 10.83
CA GLN A 2 -5.09 6.28 11.20
C GLN A 2 -5.19 4.86 11.77
N TYR A 3 -5.88 4.71 12.90
CA TYR A 3 -6.10 3.43 13.56
C TYR A 3 -7.59 3.20 13.72
N GLN A 4 -8.02 1.97 13.46
CA GLN A 4 -9.40 1.56 13.72
C GLN A 4 -9.54 1.20 15.20
N VAL A 5 -10.55 1.78 15.85
CA VAL A 5 -10.88 1.50 17.25
C VAL A 5 -12.21 0.77 17.27
N PHE A 6 -12.20 -0.43 17.83
CA PHE A 6 -13.40 -1.22 18.06
C PHE A 6 -14.01 -0.82 19.40
N VAL A 7 -15.24 -0.31 19.39
CA VAL A 7 -15.94 0.15 20.60
C VAL A 7 -17.15 -0.75 20.86
N GLN A 8 -17.21 -1.32 22.05
CA GLN A 8 -18.30 -2.16 22.52
C GLN A 8 -19.02 -1.52 23.69
N SER A 9 -20.35 -1.59 23.68
CA SER A 9 -21.18 -1.30 24.86
C SER A 9 -21.28 -2.56 25.73
N HIS A 10 -20.96 -2.44 27.01
CA HIS A 10 -21.10 -3.49 28.02
C HIS A 10 -22.33 -3.23 28.91
N PRO A 11 -22.86 -4.26 29.60
CA PRO A 11 -23.85 -4.06 30.65
C PRO A 11 -23.32 -3.07 31.70
N GLU A 12 -24.21 -2.32 32.36
CA GLU A 12 -23.88 -1.25 33.33
C GLU A 12 -23.39 0.09 32.73
N ASN A 13 -23.83 0.47 31.52
CA ASN A 13 -23.44 1.76 30.90
C ASN A 13 -21.92 1.93 30.72
N LYS A 14 -21.18 0.83 30.64
CA LYS A 14 -19.74 0.85 30.39
C LYS A 14 -19.48 0.68 28.91
N PHE A 15 -18.46 1.38 28.43
CA PHE A 15 -17.93 1.22 27.09
C PHE A 15 -16.52 0.66 27.20
N ILE A 16 -16.19 -0.21 26.26
CA ILE A 16 -14.87 -0.80 26.13
C ILE A 16 -14.36 -0.46 24.73
N ALA A 17 -13.18 0.13 24.63
CA ALA A 17 -12.54 0.42 23.36
C ALA A 17 -11.24 -0.38 23.24
N SER A 18 -11.08 -1.09 22.12
CA SER A 18 -9.88 -1.87 21.78
C SER A 18 -9.31 -1.39 20.45
N ILE A 19 -7.99 -1.27 20.36
CA ILE A 19 -7.32 -0.77 19.16
C ILE A 19 -6.98 -1.95 18.25
N VAL A 20 -7.50 -1.93 17.03
CA VAL A 20 -7.29 -3.04 16.08
C VAL A 20 -5.82 -3.08 15.68
N GLY A 21 -5.21 -4.26 15.81
CA GLY A 21 -3.81 -4.50 15.43
C GLY A 21 -2.77 -4.09 16.47
N ILE A 22 -3.18 -3.55 17.63
CA ILE A 22 -2.26 -3.24 18.74
C ILE A 22 -2.58 -4.15 19.92
N PRO A 23 -1.64 -5.02 20.34
CA PRO A 23 -1.88 -5.97 21.41
C PRO A 23 -2.06 -5.25 22.76
N ASN A 24 -2.92 -5.80 23.62
CA ASN A 24 -3.11 -5.36 25.01
C ASN A 24 -3.59 -3.91 25.20
N THR A 25 -4.17 -3.29 24.17
CA THR A 25 -4.68 -1.91 24.27
C THR A 25 -6.19 -1.90 24.32
N THR A 26 -6.70 -2.17 25.52
CA THR A 26 -8.13 -2.05 25.85
C THR A 26 -8.30 -1.01 26.94
N VAL A 27 -9.28 -0.12 26.77
CA VAL A 27 -9.65 0.88 27.76
C VAL A 27 -11.14 0.81 28.06
N GLU A 28 -11.52 1.13 29.29
CA GLU A 28 -12.91 1.16 29.75
C GLU A 28 -13.30 2.57 30.17
N GLY A 29 -14.57 2.92 30.02
CA GLY A 29 -15.10 4.24 30.38
C GLY A 29 -16.62 4.27 30.40
N SER A 30 -17.19 5.38 30.83
CA SER A 30 -18.65 5.51 31.03
C SER A 30 -19.36 6.08 29.81
N THR A 31 -18.62 6.67 28.87
CA THR A 31 -19.15 7.22 27.63
C THR A 31 -18.31 6.82 26.42
N LYS A 32 -18.92 6.85 25.23
CA LYS A 32 -18.24 6.52 23.97
C LYS A 32 -17.09 7.49 23.68
N GLU A 33 -17.31 8.78 23.91
CA GLU A 33 -16.34 9.84 23.63
C GLU A 33 -15.13 9.73 24.57
N GLU A 34 -15.37 9.42 25.84
CA GLU A 34 -14.33 9.20 26.85
C GLU A 34 -13.44 8.02 26.47
N VAL A 35 -14.02 6.86 26.11
CA VAL A 35 -13.20 5.69 25.76
C VAL A 35 -12.39 5.88 24.49
N ILE A 36 -12.89 6.65 23.54
CA ILE A 36 -12.13 6.99 22.33
C ILE A 36 -10.95 7.90 22.70
N ALA A 37 -11.15 8.89 23.57
CA ALA A 37 -10.07 9.76 24.04
C ALA A 37 -9.01 8.97 24.83
N LEU A 38 -9.44 8.06 25.72
CA LEU A 38 -8.55 7.18 26.48
C LEU A 38 -7.78 6.21 25.56
N ALA A 39 -8.44 5.65 24.55
CA ALA A 39 -7.81 4.77 23.58
C ALA A 39 -6.74 5.51 22.79
N LYS A 40 -7.02 6.76 22.38
CA LYS A 40 -6.05 7.62 21.71
C LYS A 40 -4.82 7.89 22.59
N ALA A 41 -5.02 8.29 23.84
CA ALA A 41 -3.91 8.59 24.76
C ALA A 41 -3.04 7.34 25.06
N SER A 42 -3.70 6.19 25.23
CA SER A 42 -3.01 4.90 25.42
C SER A 42 -2.17 4.53 24.18
N LEU A 43 -2.71 4.74 22.99
CA LEU A 43 -1.99 4.49 21.74
C LEU A 43 -0.78 5.40 21.57
N GLU A 44 -0.92 6.70 21.82
CA GLU A 44 0.18 7.66 21.74
C GLU A 44 1.32 7.28 22.70
N THR A 45 0.96 6.82 23.91
CA THR A 45 1.94 6.35 24.90
C THR A 45 2.68 5.11 24.41
N GLN A 46 1.95 4.12 23.88
CA GLN A 46 2.56 2.89 23.39
C GLN A 46 3.45 3.11 22.18
N LEU A 47 3.04 3.96 21.23
CA LEU A 47 3.85 4.30 20.06
C LEU A 47 5.05 5.19 20.40
N ALA A 48 5.01 5.95 21.51
CA ALA A 48 6.16 6.71 21.97
C ALA A 48 7.26 5.82 22.56
N THR A 49 6.89 4.67 23.15
CA THR A 49 7.85 3.74 23.78
C THR A 49 8.11 2.46 22.97
N GLY A 50 7.27 2.16 22.00
CA GLY A 50 7.26 0.91 21.24
C GLY A 50 7.47 1.14 19.75
N GLU A 51 8.07 0.15 19.10
CA GLU A 51 8.31 0.14 17.66
C GLU A 51 7.45 -0.94 17.00
N LEU A 52 6.82 -0.61 15.88
CA LEU A 52 6.14 -1.60 15.04
C LEU A 52 7.18 -2.23 14.11
N VAL A 53 7.52 -3.50 14.39
CA VAL A 53 8.44 -4.27 13.56
C VAL A 53 7.63 -5.21 12.67
N THR A 54 7.86 -5.13 11.36
CA THR A 54 7.33 -6.10 10.41
C THR A 54 8.22 -7.34 10.42
N ILE A 55 7.65 -8.49 10.77
CA ILE A 55 8.32 -9.79 10.68
C ILE A 55 7.64 -10.57 9.56
N GLU A 56 8.41 -10.99 8.57
CA GLU A 56 7.91 -11.89 7.53
C GLU A 56 7.87 -13.33 8.07
N VAL A 57 6.68 -13.91 8.12
CA VAL A 57 6.46 -15.28 8.59
C VAL A 57 5.94 -16.10 7.41
N GLY A 58 6.70 -17.12 7.01
CA GLY A 58 6.31 -18.00 5.90
C GLY A 58 6.83 -17.60 4.53
N GLN A 59 7.99 -16.93 4.44
CA GLN A 59 8.79 -17.00 3.21
C GLN A 59 9.39 -18.41 3.09
N GLU A 60 8.57 -19.42 2.79
CA GLU A 60 9.02 -20.28 1.70
C GLU A 60 9.06 -19.32 0.53
N CYS A 61 10.26 -18.97 0.02
CA CYS A 61 10.45 -18.11 -1.15
C CYS A 61 9.28 -18.34 -2.12
N SER A 62 8.24 -17.51 -2.04
CA SER A 62 7.03 -17.73 -2.78
C SER A 62 7.50 -17.50 -4.19
N GLN A 63 7.67 -18.64 -4.86
CA GLN A 63 8.24 -18.88 -6.17
C GLN A 63 8.45 -17.56 -6.86
N GLN A 64 9.72 -17.13 -6.98
CA GLN A 64 10.14 -15.95 -7.71
C GLN A 64 9.04 -15.59 -8.70
N GLU A 65 8.16 -14.64 -8.34
CA GLU A 65 7.24 -14.05 -9.30
C GLU A 65 8.18 -13.30 -10.21
N THR A 66 8.76 -14.07 -11.12
CA THR A 66 9.62 -13.62 -12.17
C THR A 66 8.61 -12.87 -12.98
N ASP A 67 8.58 -11.55 -12.79
CA ASP A 67 7.61 -10.66 -13.40
C ASP A 67 7.39 -11.18 -14.84
N PRO A 68 6.15 -11.52 -15.24
CA PRO A 68 5.89 -12.12 -16.53
C PRO A 68 6.45 -11.31 -17.71
N TRP A 69 6.86 -10.07 -17.50
CA TRP A 69 7.58 -9.24 -18.46
C TRP A 69 9.08 -9.48 -18.53
N LEU A 70 9.74 -9.96 -17.46
CA LEU A 70 11.16 -10.33 -17.47
C LEU A 70 11.48 -11.40 -18.52
N LYS A 71 10.56 -12.34 -18.78
CA LYS A 71 10.74 -13.37 -19.82
C LYS A 71 10.77 -12.82 -21.25
N HIS A 72 10.31 -11.58 -21.45
CA HIS A 72 10.26 -10.91 -22.76
C HIS A 72 11.27 -9.77 -22.89
N MET A 73 12.08 -9.52 -21.86
CA MET A 73 13.12 -8.50 -21.92
C MET A 73 14.10 -8.83 -23.06
N GLY A 74 14.25 -7.90 -24.01
CA GLY A 74 15.15 -8.08 -25.16
C GLY A 74 14.62 -8.99 -26.27
N ILE A 75 13.31 -9.26 -26.33
CA ILE A 75 12.71 -10.12 -27.37
C ILE A 75 13.04 -9.70 -28.81
N PHE A 76 13.32 -8.41 -29.05
CA PHE A 76 13.67 -7.86 -30.36
C PHE A 76 15.19 -7.70 -30.59
N ALA A 77 16.04 -8.11 -29.64
CA ALA A 77 17.48 -7.86 -29.73
C ALA A 77 18.17 -8.51 -30.94
N SER A 78 17.61 -9.61 -31.45
CA SER A 78 18.12 -10.34 -32.62
C SER A 78 17.19 -10.26 -33.83
N ASP A 79 16.18 -9.39 -33.80
CA ASP A 79 15.24 -9.25 -34.92
C ASP A 79 15.89 -8.41 -36.03
N PRO A 80 16.12 -8.98 -37.24
CA PRO A 80 16.78 -8.28 -38.34
C PRO A 80 15.91 -7.17 -38.95
N THR A 81 14.62 -7.11 -38.62
CA THR A 81 13.66 -6.11 -39.12
C THR A 81 13.43 -4.95 -38.14
N PHE A 82 14.04 -5.00 -36.96
CA PHE A 82 13.82 -4.01 -35.90
C PHE A 82 14.25 -2.59 -36.32
N ASP A 83 15.35 -2.47 -37.08
CA ASP A 83 15.83 -1.17 -37.58
C ASP A 83 14.87 -0.55 -38.60
N ASP A 84 14.29 -1.36 -39.49
CA ASP A 84 13.28 -0.90 -40.46
C ASP A 84 12.01 -0.41 -39.74
N PHE A 85 11.58 -1.14 -38.70
CA PHE A 85 10.46 -0.72 -37.86
C PHE A 85 10.72 0.63 -37.18
N LEU A 86 11.93 0.86 -36.65
CA LEU A 86 12.29 2.15 -36.05
C LEU A 86 12.29 3.29 -37.07
N ALA A 87 12.72 3.03 -38.31
CA ALA A 87 12.69 4.01 -39.39
C ALA A 87 11.26 4.43 -39.74
N GLU A 88 10.32 3.48 -39.84
CA GLU A 88 8.90 3.74 -40.08
C GLU A 88 8.26 4.52 -38.92
N VAL A 89 8.57 4.15 -37.67
CA VAL A 89 8.10 4.89 -36.48
C VAL A 89 8.61 6.33 -36.48
N ALA A 90 9.87 6.55 -36.86
CA ALA A 90 10.44 7.89 -36.95
C ALA A 90 9.76 8.73 -38.04
N ALA A 91 9.53 8.15 -39.23
CA ALA A 91 8.82 8.82 -40.32
C ALA A 91 7.38 9.19 -39.92
N TYR A 92 6.67 8.27 -39.26
CA TYR A 92 5.33 8.52 -38.74
C TYR A 92 5.32 9.68 -37.71
N ARG A 93 6.27 9.69 -36.77
CA ARG A 93 6.37 10.77 -35.78
C ARG A 93 6.63 12.13 -36.42
N GLN A 94 7.50 12.18 -37.43
CA GLN A 94 7.75 13.42 -38.17
C GLN A 94 6.48 13.93 -38.85
N GLN A 95 5.71 13.06 -39.50
CA GLN A 95 4.43 13.43 -40.13
C GLN A 95 3.39 13.94 -39.13
N VAL A 96 3.32 13.33 -37.93
CA VAL A 96 2.41 13.76 -36.86
C VAL A 96 2.84 15.12 -36.31
N SER A 97 4.12 15.30 -35.99
CA SER A 97 4.65 16.58 -35.51
C SER A 97 4.52 17.70 -36.55
N GLU A 98 4.71 17.40 -37.84
CA GLU A 98 4.45 18.36 -38.90
C GLU A 98 2.97 18.74 -38.97
N LYS A 99 2.05 17.77 -38.84
CA LYS A 99 0.60 18.06 -38.82
C LYS A 99 0.16 18.87 -37.61
N GLU A 100 0.76 18.66 -36.43
CA GLU A 100 0.49 19.43 -35.21
C GLU A 100 0.98 20.89 -35.28
N VAL A 101 1.90 21.24 -36.19
CA VAL A 101 2.40 22.62 -36.37
C VAL A 101 1.51 23.46 -37.31
N PHE A 102 0.61 22.82 -38.06
CA PHE A 102 -0.28 23.48 -39.04
C PHE A 102 -1.76 23.53 -38.61
N GLU A 103 -2.06 23.27 -37.34
CA GLU A 103 -3.38 23.45 -36.69
C GLU A 103 -3.27 24.49 -35.56
#